data_AF-A0A2K8N376-F1
#
_entry.id   AF-A0A2K8N376-F1
#
_cell.length_a   1.000
_cell.length_b   1.000
_cell.length_c   1.000
_cell.angle_alpha   90.00
_cell.angle_beta   90.00
_cell.angle_gamma   90.00
#
_symmetry.space_group_name_H-M   'P 1'
#
loop_
_entity.id
_entity.type
_entity.pdbx_description
1 polymer ?
#
loop_
_entity_poly.entity_id
_entity_poly.type
_entity_poly.pdbx_seq_one_letter_code
_entity_poly.pdbx_strand_id
1 'polypeptide(L)'
;MERQDPKPDNRADNSARNMEIARETKENLLEAEDYLAERGDSLSEEERRNIVNKNRRRMESIRAHMEEAMDELDEIGENANRLED
;
A
#
# COMPACT_ATOMS: atom_id res chain seq x y z
N MET A 1 -4.25 10.01 33.68
CA MET A 1 -3.57 9.84 32.38
C MET A 1 -4.53 10.37 31.34
N GLU A 2 -4.28 11.57 30.83
CA GLU A 2 -4.85 11.97 29.54
C GLU A 2 -4.41 10.89 28.56
N ARG A 3 -5.37 10.10 28.07
CA ARG A 3 -5.15 9.41 26.81
C ARG A 3 -4.88 10.55 25.85
N GLN A 4 -3.66 10.66 25.33
CA GLN A 4 -3.47 11.36 24.07
C GLN A 4 -4.29 10.54 23.08
N ASP A 5 -5.58 10.85 22.97
CA ASP A 5 -6.33 10.51 21.79
C ASP A 5 -5.46 11.03 20.65
N PRO A 6 -5.04 10.16 19.71
CA PRO A 6 -4.22 10.60 18.60
C PRO A 6 -4.96 11.79 18.00
N LYS A 7 -4.35 12.98 18.06
CA LYS A 7 -4.86 14.10 17.28
C LYS A 7 -4.98 13.52 15.88
N PRO A 8 -6.16 13.53 15.27
CA PRO A 8 -6.31 12.98 13.94
C PRO A 8 -5.55 13.94 13.04
N ASP A 9 -4.25 13.71 12.85
CA ASP A 9 -3.57 14.14 11.63
C ASP A 9 -4.53 13.74 10.51
N ASN A 10 -4.96 14.72 9.70
CA ASN A 10 -6.19 14.62 8.92
C ASN A 10 -6.28 13.22 8.30
N ARG A 11 -7.29 12.43 8.69
CA ARG A 11 -7.39 11.02 8.24
C ARG A 11 -7.38 10.90 6.71
N ALA A 12 -7.82 11.95 6.02
CA ALA A 12 -7.71 12.09 4.57
C ALA A 12 -6.24 12.09 4.06
N ASP A 13 -5.33 12.73 4.79
CA ASP A 13 -3.89 12.76 4.47
C ASP A 13 -3.25 11.37 4.68
N ASN A 14 -3.70 10.60 5.66
CA ASN A 14 -3.24 9.22 5.85
C ASN A 14 -3.70 8.30 4.70
N SER A 15 -4.97 8.42 4.29
CA SER A 15 -5.50 7.63 3.18
C SER A 15 -4.76 7.97 1.88
N ALA A 16 -4.50 9.26 1.63
CA ALA A 16 -3.70 9.71 0.49
C ALA A 16 -2.27 9.14 0.51
N ARG A 17 -1.60 9.15 1.68
CA ARG A 17 -0.26 8.56 1.83
C ARG A 17 -0.26 7.05 1.58
N ASN A 18 -1.25 6.33 2.11
CA ASN A 18 -1.39 4.89 1.88
C ASN A 18 -1.61 4.57 0.39
N MET A 19 -2.44 5.35 -0.31
CA MET A 19 -2.61 5.22 -1.77
C MET A 19 -1.35 5.54 -2.56
N GLU A 20 -0.56 6.55 -2.13
CA GLU A 20 0.72 6.89 -2.74
C GLU A 20 1.73 5.74 -2.61
N ILE A 21 1.89 5.18 -1.40
CA ILE A 21 2.76 4.03 -1.15
C ILE A 21 2.32 2.82 -1.99
N ALA A 22 1.02 2.55 -2.05
CA ALA A 22 0.47 1.46 -2.87
C ALA A 22 0.78 1.66 -4.36
N ARG A 23 0.69 2.90 -4.86
CA ARG A 23 1.04 3.24 -6.25
C ARG A 23 2.53 3.04 -6.52
N GLU A 24 3.40 3.61 -5.71
CA GLU A 24 4.86 3.45 -5.88
C GLU A 24 5.26 1.98 -5.80
N THR A 25 4.66 1.21 -4.89
CA THR A 25 4.92 -0.23 -4.76
C THR A 25 4.45 -1.01 -5.97
N LYS A 26 3.33 -0.59 -6.59
CA LYS A 26 2.83 -1.17 -7.85
C LYS A 26 3.75 -0.84 -9.02
N GLU A 27 4.25 0.38 -9.13
CA GLU A 27 5.22 0.76 -10.16
C GLU A 27 6.49 -0.10 -10.05
N ASN A 28 7.02 -0.27 -8.82
CA ASN A 28 8.14 -1.16 -8.53
C ASN A 28 7.88 -2.65 -8.81
N LEU A 29 6.63 -3.08 -8.70
CA LEU A 29 6.21 -4.45 -9.02
C LEU A 29 6.25 -4.66 -10.54
N LEU A 30 5.65 -3.74 -11.30
CA LEU A 30 5.58 -3.79 -12.76
C LEU A 30 6.98 -3.74 -13.38
N GLU A 31 7.84 -2.82 -12.91
CA GLU A 31 9.24 -2.74 -13.38
C GLU A 31 10.01 -4.04 -13.14
N ALA A 32 9.77 -4.70 -12.00
CA ALA A 32 10.40 -5.98 -11.69
C ALA A 32 9.85 -7.14 -12.53
N GLU A 33 8.56 -7.10 -12.90
CA GLU A 33 7.95 -8.05 -13.83
C GLU A 33 8.49 -7.87 -15.25
N ASP A 34 8.62 -6.63 -15.72
CA ASP A 34 9.23 -6.30 -17.01
C ASP A 34 10.69 -6.78 -17.05
N TYR A 35 11.46 -6.52 -15.99
CA TYR A 35 12.84 -7.03 -15.88
C TYR A 35 12.91 -8.56 -15.96
N LEU A 36 11.99 -9.27 -15.29
CA LEU A 36 11.91 -10.74 -15.39
C LEU A 36 11.52 -11.21 -16.79
N ALA A 37 10.65 -10.48 -17.49
CA ALA A 37 10.24 -10.82 -18.85
C ALA A 37 11.38 -10.62 -19.86
N GLU A 38 12.16 -9.55 -19.72
CA GLU A 38 13.26 -9.22 -20.64
C GLU A 38 14.54 -10.01 -20.36
N ARG A 39 14.83 -10.31 -19.09
CA ARG A 39 16.13 -10.86 -18.67
C ARG A 39 16.03 -12.19 -17.94
N GLY A 40 14.83 -12.72 -17.73
CA GLY A 40 14.59 -13.91 -16.89
C GLY A 40 15.44 -15.13 -17.25
N ASP A 41 15.68 -15.36 -18.54
CA ASP A 41 16.50 -16.49 -19.03
C ASP A 41 18.00 -16.30 -18.79
N SER A 42 18.45 -15.06 -18.53
CA SER A 42 19.83 -14.72 -18.21
C SER A 42 20.11 -14.65 -16.71
N LEU A 43 19.08 -14.73 -15.86
CA LEU A 43 19.22 -14.70 -14.40
C LEU A 43 19.55 -16.08 -13.86
N SER A 44 20.29 -16.11 -12.75
CA SER A 44 20.38 -17.33 -11.97
C SER A 44 19.02 -17.70 -11.36
N GLU A 45 18.84 -18.98 -11.05
CA GLU A 45 17.61 -19.46 -10.39
C GLU A 45 17.38 -18.76 -9.04
N GLU A 46 18.45 -18.45 -8.31
CA GLU A 46 18.39 -17.73 -7.04
C GLU A 46 17.92 -16.28 -7.23
N GLU A 47 18.50 -15.53 -8.17
CA GLU A 47 18.08 -14.16 -8.48
C GLU A 47 16.61 -14.12 -8.90
N ARG A 48 16.21 -15.01 -9.81
CA ARG A 48 14.81 -15.12 -10.26
C ARG A 48 13.88 -15.39 -9.08
N ARG A 49 14.21 -16.36 -8.22
CA ARG A 49 13.42 -16.71 -7.04
C ARG A 49 13.32 -15.54 -6.04
N ASN A 50 14.40 -14.78 -5.86
CA ASN A 50 14.42 -13.61 -4.98
C ASN A 50 13.51 -12.50 -5.50
N ILE A 51 13.54 -12.20 -6.80
CA ILE A 51 12.65 -11.20 -7.42
C ILE A 51 11.19 -11.63 -7.28
N VAL A 52 10.86 -12.89 -7.62
CA VAL A 52 9.49 -13.42 -7.48
C VAL A 52 8.99 -13.34 -6.03
N ASN A 53 9.82 -13.72 -5.05
CA ASN A 53 9.45 -13.61 -3.64
C ASN A 53 9.28 -12.15 -3.17
N LYS A 54 10.07 -11.21 -3.72
CA LYS A 54 9.90 -9.78 -3.46
C LYS A 54 8.59 -9.26 -4.09
N ASN A 55 8.27 -9.68 -5.30
CA ASN A 55 7.03 -9.34 -5.98
C ASN A 55 5.79 -9.84 -5.22
N ARG A 56 5.84 -11.07 -4.66
CA ARG A 56 4.76 -11.58 -3.80
C ARG A 56 4.50 -10.67 -2.59
N ARG A 57 5.57 -10.27 -1.90
CA ARG A 57 5.47 -9.36 -0.74
C ARG A 57 4.98 -7.95 -1.13
N ARG A 58 5.37 -7.45 -2.31
CA ARG A 58 4.83 -6.20 -2.85
C ARG A 58 3.33 -6.27 -3.07
N MET A 59 2.82 -7.37 -3.63
CA MET A 59 1.36 -7.57 -3.78
C MET A 59 0.62 -7.58 -2.44
N GLU A 60 1.18 -8.23 -1.43
CA GLU A 60 0.60 -8.24 -0.07
C GLU A 60 0.59 -6.83 0.54
N SER A 61 1.70 -6.08 0.41
CA SER A 61 1.81 -4.69 0.89
C SER A 61 0.84 -3.75 0.17
N ILE A 62 0.69 -3.86 -1.15
CA ILE A 62 -0.27 -3.07 -1.92
C ILE A 62 -1.70 -3.30 -1.40
N ARG A 63 -2.07 -4.56 -1.14
CA ARG A 63 -3.41 -4.88 -0.60
C ARG A 63 -3.61 -4.28 0.78
N ALA A 64 -2.65 -4.46 1.68
CA ALA A 64 -2.73 -3.91 3.04
C ALA A 64 -2.91 -2.37 3.03
N HIS A 65 -2.11 -1.65 2.23
CA HIS A 65 -2.25 -0.19 2.14
C HIS A 65 -3.57 0.25 1.51
N MET A 66 -4.10 -0.49 0.52
CA MET A 66 -5.42 -0.18 -0.04
C MET A 66 -6.55 -0.44 0.95
N GLU A 67 -6.48 -1.53 1.72
CA GLU A 67 -7.44 -1.84 2.79
C GLU A 67 -7.42 -0.75 3.86
N GLU A 68 -6.24 -0.37 4.36
CA GLU A 68 -6.09 0.74 5.33
C GLU A 68 -6.62 2.07 4.79
N ALA A 69 -6.35 2.39 3.53
CA ALA A 69 -6.84 3.62 2.90
C ALA A 69 -8.37 3.65 2.79
N MET A 70 -9.02 2.49 2.55
CA MET A 70 -10.48 2.37 2.49
C MET A 70 -11.10 2.50 3.87
N ASP A 71 -10.54 1.81 4.88
CA ASP A 71 -11.02 1.90 6.26
C ASP A 71 -10.96 3.35 6.78
N GLU A 72 -9.90 4.09 6.45
CA GLU A 72 -9.78 5.51 6.82
C GLU A 72 -10.81 6.39 6.10
N LEU A 73 -11.17 6.09 4.84
CA LEU A 73 -12.22 6.82 4.10
C LEU A 73 -13.60 6.56 4.67
N ASP A 74 -13.90 5.31 5.04
CA ASP A 74 -15.16 4.95 5.69
C ASP A 74 -15.27 5.64 7.06
N GLU A 75 -14.19 5.70 7.83
CA GLU A 75 -14.17 6.39 9.12
C GLU A 75 -14.37 7.93 8.97
N ILE A 76 -13.92 8.53 7.86
CA ILE A 76 -14.20 9.93 7.54
C ILE A 76 -15.68 10.12 7.23
N GLY A 77 -16.28 9.25 6.41
CA GLY A 77 -17.70 9.30 6.04
C GLY A 77 -18.65 9.11 7.23
N GLU A 78 -18.34 8.17 8.12
CA GLU A 78 -19.10 7.96 9.36
C GLU A 78 -19.04 9.17 10.29
N ASN A 79 -17.85 9.79 10.44
CA ASN A 79 -17.71 10.99 11.26
C ASN A 79 -18.44 12.20 10.68
N ALA A 80 -18.47 12.35 9.35
CA ALA A 80 -19.22 13.40 8.69
C ALA A 80 -20.73 13.28 8.98
N ASN A 81 -21.30 12.09 8.85
CA ASN A 81 -22.72 11.84 9.15
C ASN A 81 -23.06 12.07 10.63
N ARG A 82 -22.14 11.76 11.56
CA ARG A 82 -22.36 11.95 13.00
C ARG A 82 -22.32 13.42 13.45
N LEU A 83 -21.81 14.33 12.62
CA LEU A 83 -21.76 15.77 12.89
C LEU A 83 -22.95 16.53 12.30
N GLU A 84 -23.79 15.89 11.50
CA GLU A 84 -24.99 16.48 10.89
C GLU A 84 -26.30 16.21 11.68
N ASP A 85 -26.24 15.40 12.75
CA ASP A 85 -27.33 15.12 13.72
C ASP A 85 -27.21 15.96 15.01
#